data_AF-A0A953P0E5-F1
#
_entry.id   AF-A0A953P0E5-F1
#
_cell.length_a   1.000
_cell.length_b   1.000
_cell.length_c   1.000
_cell.angle_alpha   90.00
_cell.angle_beta   90.00
_cell.angle_gamma   90.00
#
_symmetry.space_group_name_H-M   'P 1'
#
loop_
_entity.id
_entity.type
_entity.pdbx_description
1 polymer ?
#
loop_
_entity_poly.entity_id
_entity_poly.type
_entity_poly.pdbx_seq_one_letter_code
_entity_poly.pdbx_strand_id
1 'polypeptide(L)' 'VDWVEKGVAPVKIIVTKYADDLNPGKDTKMTRPLCPYPQIAKYKGAGDTNVAESFECTATKSK' A
#
# COMPACT_ATOMS: atom_id res chain seq x y z
N VAL A 1 -0.53 -9.02 14.44
CA VAL A 1 -0.12 -10.42 14.73
C VAL A 1 -1.04 -11.46 14.10
N ASP A 2 -2.00 -11.05 13.25
CA ASP A 2 -3.07 -11.93 12.75
C ASP A 2 -2.60 -13.09 11.88
N TRP A 3 -1.45 -12.96 11.20
CA TRP A 3 -0.96 -14.03 10.34
C TRP A 3 -0.60 -15.29 11.13
N VAL A 4 0.27 -15.18 12.12
CA VAL A 4 0.75 -16.35 12.88
C VAL A 4 -0.33 -16.83 13.87
N GLU A 5 -1.03 -15.91 14.53
CA GLU A 5 -1.94 -16.27 15.62
C GLU A 5 -3.34 -16.67 15.13
N LYS A 6 -3.80 -16.12 13.99
CA LYS A 6 -5.16 -16.33 13.49
C LYS A 6 -5.18 -16.97 12.10
N GLY A 7 -4.01 -17.24 11.51
CA GLY A 7 -3.90 -17.80 10.16
C GLY A 7 -4.36 -16.84 9.05
N VAL A 8 -4.54 -15.55 9.35
CA VAL A 8 -5.03 -14.57 8.38
C VAL A 8 -3.86 -13.90 7.69
N ALA A 9 -3.50 -14.41 6.51
CA ALA A 9 -2.46 -13.81 5.68
C ALA A 9 -2.90 -12.42 5.18
N PRO A 10 -2.00 -11.42 5.18
CA PRO A 10 -2.34 -10.09 4.70
C PRO A 10 -2.54 -10.09 3.19
N VAL A 11 -3.69 -9.61 2.73
CA VAL A 11 -3.97 -9.40 1.30
C VAL A 11 -3.23 -8.20 0.72
N LYS A 12 -2.86 -7.24 1.57
CA LYS A 12 -1.99 -6.08 1.28
C LYS A 12 -1.49 -5.49 2.59
N ILE A 13 -0.37 -4.77 2.56
CA ILE A 13 0.18 -4.05 3.72
C ILE A 13 0.22 -2.57 3.37
N ILE A 14 -0.43 -1.70 4.14
CA ILE A 14 -0.37 -0.26 3.88
C ILE A 14 0.95 0.30 4.44
N VAL A 15 1.72 0.94 3.57
CA VAL A 15 2.93 1.66 3.95
C VAL A 15 2.72 3.16 3.85
N THR A 16 3.38 3.87 4.75
CA THR A 16 3.34 5.32 4.86
C THR A 16 4.70 5.88 4.53
N LYS A 17 4.74 6.86 3.64
CA LYS A 17 5.90 7.71 3.39
C LYS A 17 5.64 9.03 4.09
N TYR A 18 6.53 9.38 5.02
CA TYR A 18 6.47 10.65 5.74
C TYR A 18 7.09 11.78 4.90
N ALA A 19 6.70 13.02 5.20
CA ALA A 19 7.30 14.20 4.58
C ALA A 19 8.79 14.34 4.94
N ASP A 20 9.12 13.97 6.18
CA ASP A 20 10.47 13.85 6.70
C ASP A 20 10.70 12.40 7.16
N ASP A 21 11.63 11.71 6.48
CA ASP A 21 11.94 10.30 6.77
C ASP A 21 12.64 10.11 8.12
N LEU A 22 13.32 11.14 8.61
CA LEU A 22 14.05 11.09 9.88
C LEU A 22 13.15 11.44 11.07
N ASN A 23 11.98 12.04 10.81
CA ASN A 23 11.01 12.43 11.83
C ASN A 23 9.61 11.84 11.54
N PRO A 24 9.46 10.50 11.62
CA PRO A 24 8.17 9.83 11.46
C PRO A 24 7.23 10.24 12.61
N GLY A 25 6.28 11.13 12.33
CA GLY A 25 5.31 11.59 13.34
C GLY A 25 4.70 12.96 13.08
N LYS A 26 5.29 13.77 12.18
CA LYS A 26 4.74 15.09 11.87
C LYS A 26 3.73 15.05 10.73
N ASP A 27 4.13 14.57 9.56
CA ASP A 27 3.28 14.65 8.37
C ASP A 27 3.40 13.40 7.50
N THR A 28 2.26 12.80 7.19
CA THR A 28 2.16 11.76 6.16
C THR A 28 2.16 12.41 4.79
N LYS A 29 3.13 12.07 3.94
CA LYS A 29 3.20 12.59 2.56
C LYS A 29 2.36 11.76 1.61
N MET A 30 2.41 10.43 1.74
CA MET A 30 1.59 9.53 0.93
C MET A 30 1.49 8.14 1.57
N THR A 31 0.43 7.41 1.24
CA THR A 31 0.25 6.00 1.58
C THR A 31 0.11 5.14 0.33
N ARG A 32 0.65 3.93 0.38
CA ARG A 32 0.57 2.94 -0.71
C ARG A 32 0.31 1.54 -0.17
N PRO A 33 -0.45 0.69 -0.89
CA PRO A 33 -0.50 -0.72 -0.58
C PRO A 33 0.74 -1.43 -1.14
N LEU A 34 1.48 -2.13 -0.28
CA LEU A 34 2.37 -3.20 -0.70
C LEU A 34 1.53 -4.41 -1.09
N CYS A 35 1.78 -4.90 -2.30
CA CYS A 35 1.07 -6.02 -2.87
C CYS A 35 1.93 -7.29 -2.77
N PRO A 36 1.33 -8.44 -2.42
CA PRO A 36 2.02 -9.72 -2.48
C PRO A 36 2.52 -10.00 -3.90
N TYR A 37 3.77 -10.43 -4.04
CA TYR A 37 4.32 -10.82 -5.34
C TYR A 37 3.45 -11.92 -5.99
N PRO A 38 3.16 -11.89 -7.30
CA PRO A 38 3.66 -10.97 -8.34
C PRO A 38 2.74 -9.76 -8.64
N GLN A 39 1.85 -9.41 -7.70
CA GLN A 39 0.94 -8.28 -7.89
C GLN A 39 1.67 -6.94 -7.72
N ILE A 40 1.16 -5.91 -8.38
CA ILE A 40 1.64 -4.54 -8.29
C ILE A 40 0.50 -3.60 -7.89
N ALA A 41 0.85 -2.53 -7.17
CA ALA A 41 -0.10 -1.47 -6.85
C ALA A 41 -0.36 -0.61 -8.09
N LYS A 42 -1.60 -0.62 -8.58
CA LYS A 42 -2.05 0.15 -9.73
C LYS A 42 -3.03 1.22 -9.29
N TYR A 43 -2.85 2.44 -9.79
CA TYR A 43 -3.79 3.53 -9.55
C TYR A 43 -5.11 3.25 -10.28
N LYS A 44 -6.24 3.44 -9.60
CA LYS A 44 -7.58 3.15 -10.15
C LYS A 44 -8.05 4.14 -11.23
N GLY A 45 -7.31 5.24 -11.44
CA GLY A 45 -7.67 6.29 -12.40
C GLY A 45 -8.49 7.43 -11.79
N ALA A 46 -8.93 7.31 -10.54
CA ALA A 46 -9.67 8.35 -9.83
C ALA A 46 -9.29 8.39 -8.33
N GLY A 47 -9.44 9.56 -7.71
CA GLY A 47 -9.11 9.81 -6.31
C GLY A 47 -7.79 10.56 -6.12
N ASP A 48 -7.43 10.84 -4.86
CA ASP A 48 -6.14 11.45 -4.55
C ASP A 48 -5.03 10.44 -4.77
N THR A 49 -4.01 10.82 -5.54
CA THR A 49 -2.86 9.95 -5.76
C THR A 49 -2.00 9.81 -4.51
N ASN A 50 -2.19 10.56 -3.44
CA ASN A 50 -1.42 10.40 -2.20
C ASN A 50 -2.02 9.39 -1.22
N VAL A 51 -3.24 8.88 -1.46
CA VAL A 51 -3.92 7.96 -0.54
C VAL A 51 -3.97 6.53 -1.09
N ALA A 52 -3.75 5.54 -0.22
CA ALA A 52 -3.68 4.12 -0.60
C ALA A 52 -5.03 3.59 -1.14
N GLU A 53 -6.14 4.19 -0.74
CA GLU A 53 -7.49 3.88 -1.18
C GLU A 53 -7.68 4.09 -2.68
N SER A 54 -6.86 4.93 -3.31
CA SER A 54 -6.88 5.17 -4.76
C SER A 54 -6.12 4.11 -5.56
N PHE A 55 -5.52 3.11 -4.89
CA PHE A 55 -4.73 2.05 -5.51
C PHE A 55 -5.32 0.67 -5.22
N GLU A 56 -5.10 -0.26 -6.14
CA GLU A 56 -5.46 -1.67 -6.02
C GLU A 56 -4.29 -2.59 -6.41
N CYS A 57 -4.20 -3.74 -5.76
CA CYS A 57 -3.22 -4.76 -6.13
C CYS A 57 -3.74 -5.54 -7.34
N THR A 58 -3.00 -5.51 -8.44
CA THR A 58 -3.38 -6.17 -9.69
C THR A 58 -2.27 -7.11 -10.14
N ALA A 59 -2.64 -8.25 -10.72
CA ALA A 59 -1.66 -9.16 -11.31
C ALA A 59 -1.02 -8.49 -12.53
N THR A 60 0.30 -8.38 -12.53
CA THR A 60 1.03 -7.78 -13.64
C THR A 60 0.89 -8.65 -14.89
N LYS A 61 0.01 -8.25 -15.80
CA LYS A 61 0.17 -8.42 -17.25
C LYS A 61 -0.39 -7.19 -17.95
N SER A 62 0.41 -6.13 -18.04
CA SER A 62 0.35 -5.32 -19.27
C SER A 62 1.29 -6.02 -20.23
N LYS A 63 0.71 -6.60 -21.28
CA LYS A 63 1.46 -7.07 -22.45
C LYS A 63 2.14 -5.87 -23.12
#